data_AF-A0A523ZGG3-F1
#
_entry.id   AF-A0A523ZGG3-F1
#
_cell.length_a   1.000
_cell.length_b   1.000
_cell.length_c   1.000
_cell.angle_alpha   90.00
_cell.angle_beta   90.00
_cell.angle_gamma   90.00
#
_symmetry.space_group_name_H-M   'P 1'
#
loop_
_entity.id
_entity.type
_entity.pdbx_description
1 polymer ?
#
loop_
_entity_poly.entity_id
_entity_poly.type
_entity_poly.pdbx_seq_one_letter_code
_entity_poly.pdbx_strand_id
1 'polypeptide(L)'
;MEIKTVQKYIRMSPRKLRLVASMVKDLKPTEAVEVLPHAGKRAAEPLVKAIKSAIANARQKGINDQDLEFKEIQIGEGPTLKRGRPVGKGRWHPYVRRMSHIRIVLESKEPKVIKKTRKKISKTSSKDKSKKGEKRGTKS
;
A
#
# COMPACT_ATOMS: atom_id res chain seq x y z
N MET A 1 1.12 15.11 2.66
CA MET A 1 1.49 15.39 1.25
C MET A 1 1.41 14.11 0.42
N GLU A 2 0.97 14.20 -0.84
CA GLU A 2 0.90 13.04 -1.77
C GLU A 2 2.08 13.02 -2.75
N ILE A 3 2.65 11.83 -2.95
CA ILE A 3 3.70 11.58 -3.94
C ILE A 3 3.22 10.51 -4.91
N LYS A 4 3.14 10.86 -6.19
CA LYS A 4 2.71 9.97 -7.27
C LYS A 4 3.92 9.51 -8.05
N THR A 5 4.06 8.20 -8.22
CA THR A 5 5.11 7.58 -9.03
C THR A 5 4.46 6.63 -10.02
N VAL A 6 4.87 6.71 -11.29
CA VAL A 6 4.30 5.87 -12.36
C VAL A 6 5.43 5.19 -13.14
N GLN A 7 5.40 3.86 -13.17
CA GLN A 7 6.29 3.05 -13.99
C GLN A 7 5.51 2.49 -15.19
N LYS A 8 5.94 2.85 -16.41
CA LYS A 8 5.26 2.47 -17.65
C LYS A 8 5.94 1.31 -18.38
N TYR A 9 5.22 0.68 -19.29
CA TYR A 9 5.68 -0.38 -20.20
C TYR A 9 6.34 -1.59 -19.54
N ILE A 10 5.82 -2.03 -18.39
CA ILE A 10 6.33 -3.23 -17.72
C ILE A 10 5.86 -4.44 -18.52
N ARG A 11 6.81 -5.29 -18.94
CA ARG A 11 6.57 -6.49 -19.76
C ARG A 11 6.02 -7.65 -18.93
N MET A 12 4.92 -7.41 -18.23
CA MET A 12 4.24 -8.38 -17.40
C MET A 12 2.73 -8.15 -17.40
N SER A 13 1.97 -9.24 -17.23
CA SER A 13 0.50 -9.16 -17.21
C SER A 13 0.02 -8.45 -15.93
N PRO A 14 -0.94 -7.51 -16.04
CA PRO A 14 -1.53 -6.80 -14.90
C PRO A 14 -2.00 -7.74 -13.78
N ARG A 15 -2.64 -8.87 -14.15
CA ARG A 15 -3.17 -9.85 -13.19
C ARG A 15 -2.08 -10.42 -12.27
N LYS A 16 -0.89 -10.69 -12.80
CA LYS A 16 0.24 -11.25 -12.02
C LYS A 16 0.81 -10.22 -11.05
N LEU A 17 0.88 -8.95 -11.45
CA LEU A 17 1.30 -7.87 -10.57
C LEU A 17 0.24 -7.58 -9.49
N ARG A 18 -1.05 -7.64 -9.82
CA ARG A 18 -2.14 -7.34 -8.86
C ARG A 18 -2.11 -8.27 -7.65
N LEU A 19 -1.81 -9.55 -7.90
CA LEU A 19 -1.63 -10.54 -6.84
C LEU A 19 -0.52 -10.15 -5.85
N VAL A 20 0.55 -9.53 -6.33
CA VAL A 20 1.66 -9.11 -5.47
C VAL A 20 1.40 -7.78 -4.81
N ALA A 21 0.77 -6.83 -5.52
CA ALA A 21 0.37 -5.56 -4.93
C ALA A 21 -0.63 -5.72 -3.79
N SER A 22 -1.54 -6.71 -3.86
CA SER A 22 -2.45 -6.99 -2.76
C SER A 22 -1.74 -7.48 -1.49
N MET A 23 -0.57 -8.10 -1.60
CA MET A 23 0.19 -8.57 -0.42
C MET A 23 0.86 -7.42 0.35
N VAL A 24 1.18 -6.31 -0.32
CA VAL A 24 1.96 -5.21 0.27
C VAL A 24 1.16 -3.95 0.56
N LYS A 25 -0.15 -3.96 0.27
CA LYS A 25 -1.01 -2.79 0.40
C LYS A 25 -1.05 -2.24 1.83
N ASP A 26 -1.02 -3.13 2.82
CA ASP A 26 -1.16 -2.78 4.24
C ASP A 26 0.19 -2.69 4.98
N LEU A 27 1.31 -2.89 4.27
CA LEU A 27 2.66 -2.78 4.83
C LEU A 27 3.22 -1.37 4.68
N LYS A 28 4.26 -1.04 5.43
CA LYS A 28 5.03 0.19 5.16
C LYS A 28 5.85 0.05 3.87
N PRO A 29 6.17 1.14 3.16
CA PRO A 29 6.99 1.09 1.95
C PRO A 29 8.38 0.48 2.17
N THR A 30 9.00 0.72 3.32
CA THR A 30 10.29 0.13 3.71
C THR A 30 10.18 -1.38 3.93
N GLU A 31 9.20 -1.82 4.72
CA GLU A 31 8.92 -3.24 4.97
C GLU A 31 8.58 -3.99 3.67
N ALA A 32 7.79 -3.37 2.79
CA ALA A 32 7.44 -3.96 1.50
C ALA A 32 8.67 -4.24 0.63
N VAL A 33 9.70 -3.39 0.67
CA VAL A 33 10.96 -3.62 -0.07
C VAL A 33 11.71 -4.85 0.44
N GLU A 34 11.62 -5.14 1.73
CA GLU A 34 12.26 -6.30 2.36
C GLU A 34 11.47 -7.59 2.13
N VAL A 35 10.14 -7.54 2.22
CA VAL A 35 9.27 -8.72 2.08
C VAL A 35 9.17 -9.22 0.64
N LEU A 36 9.06 -8.31 -0.34
CA LEU A 36 8.77 -8.66 -1.73
C LEU A 36 9.77 -9.63 -2.39
N PRO A 37 11.10 -9.49 -2.21
CA PRO A 37 12.07 -10.46 -2.73
C PRO A 37 11.82 -11.91 -2.29
N HIS A 38 11.24 -12.11 -1.10
CA HIS A 38 10.99 -13.43 -0.52
C HIS A 38 9.62 -14.02 -0.86
N ALA A 39 8.76 -13.29 -1.58
CA ALA A 39 7.42 -13.75 -1.93
C ALA A 39 7.39 -14.88 -2.98
N GLY A 40 8.53 -15.26 -3.56
CA GLY A 40 8.62 -16.36 -4.54
C GLY A 40 7.88 -16.11 -5.87
N LYS A 41 7.52 -14.85 -6.15
CA LYS A 41 6.85 -14.46 -7.41
C LYS A 41 7.77 -13.55 -8.22
N ARG A 42 7.97 -13.87 -9.50
CA ARG A 42 8.68 -12.98 -10.46
C ARG A 42 8.07 -11.58 -10.58
N ALA A 43 6.78 -11.46 -10.26
CA ALA A 43 6.05 -10.20 -10.19
C ALA A 43 6.55 -9.24 -9.10
N ALA A 44 7.35 -9.71 -8.15
CA ALA A 44 7.93 -8.88 -7.10
C ALA A 44 9.00 -7.93 -7.63
N GLU A 45 9.87 -8.37 -8.55
CA GLU A 45 11.02 -7.55 -8.99
C GLU A 45 10.61 -6.18 -9.58
N PRO A 46 9.60 -6.09 -10.49
CA PRO A 46 9.17 -4.79 -11.01
C PRO A 46 8.53 -3.91 -9.93
N LEU A 47 7.83 -4.54 -8.96
CA LEU A 47 7.15 -3.83 -7.89
C LEU A 47 8.16 -3.25 -6.88
N VAL A 48 9.20 -4.01 -6.51
CA VAL A 48 10.31 -3.54 -5.66
C VAL A 48 10.98 -2.32 -6.28
N LYS A 49 11.30 -2.38 -7.58
CA LYS A 49 11.91 -1.24 -8.29
C LYS A 49 11.01 -0.01 -8.26
N ALA A 50 9.71 -0.18 -8.47
CA ALA A 50 8.75 0.92 -8.44
C ALA A 50 8.62 1.54 -7.04
N ILE A 51 8.58 0.72 -5.98
CA ILE A 51 8.51 1.19 -4.59
C ILE A 51 9.80 1.93 -4.20
N LYS A 52 10.98 1.39 -4.53
CA LYS A 52 12.27 2.07 -4.29
C LYS A 52 12.33 3.43 -4.97
N SER A 53 11.86 3.54 -6.21
CA SER A 53 11.75 4.82 -6.91
C SER A 53 10.78 5.77 -6.22
N ALA A 54 9.64 5.28 -5.73
CA ALA A 54 8.68 6.11 -5.02
C ALA A 54 9.24 6.65 -3.69
N ILE A 55 10.00 5.84 -2.94
CA ILE A 55 10.71 6.26 -1.73
C ILE A 55 11.77 7.30 -2.08
N ALA A 56 12.56 7.09 -3.13
CA ALA A 56 13.57 8.06 -3.56
C ALA A 56 12.94 9.42 -3.94
N ASN A 57 11.79 9.40 -4.64
CA ASN A 57 11.03 10.61 -4.95
C ASN A 57 10.48 11.31 -3.69
N ALA A 58 10.11 10.54 -2.66
CA ALA A 58 9.67 11.08 -1.38
C ALA A 58 10.83 11.76 -0.62
N ARG A 59 12.00 11.10 -0.58
CA ARG A 59 13.23 11.64 0.01
C ARG A 59 13.66 12.94 -0.66
N GLN A 60 13.57 13.02 -1.99
CA GLN A 60 13.87 14.25 -2.73
C GLN A 60 12.97 15.43 -2.33
N LYS A 61 11.75 15.15 -1.84
CA LYS A 61 10.82 16.15 -1.32
C LYS A 61 10.99 16.41 0.20
N GLY A 62 12.02 15.84 0.83
CA GLY A 62 12.33 16.06 2.24
C GLY A 62 11.48 15.27 3.22
N ILE A 63 10.81 14.18 2.78
CA ILE A 63 9.99 13.35 3.66
C ILE A 63 10.81 12.14 4.13
N ASN A 64 10.71 11.83 5.43
CA ASN A 64 11.36 10.68 6.03
C ASN A 64 10.67 9.37 5.62
N ASP A 65 11.46 8.32 5.40
CA ASP A 65 10.95 7.02 4.94
C ASP A 65 9.98 6.35 5.92
N GLN A 66 10.18 6.60 7.22
CA GLN A 66 9.42 5.96 8.30
C GLN A 66 7.97 6.47 8.40
N ASP A 67 7.72 7.67 7.87
CA ASP A 67 6.43 8.35 7.94
C ASP A 67 5.58 8.14 6.66
N LEU A 68 6.08 7.34 5.71
CA LEU A 68 5.40 7.05 4.46
C LEU A 68 4.44 5.87 4.59
N GLU A 69 3.25 6.01 4.02
CA GLU A 69 2.27 4.94 3.89
C GLU A 69 1.77 4.82 2.45
N PHE A 70 1.38 3.61 2.03
CA PHE A 70 0.71 3.42 0.76
C PHE A 70 -0.72 3.94 0.85
N LYS A 71 -1.01 5.05 0.17
CA LYS A 71 -2.39 5.47 -0.07
C LYS A 71 -3.04 4.60 -1.12
N GLU A 72 -2.31 4.31 -2.18
CA GLU A 72 -2.84 3.57 -3.32
C GLU A 72 -1.74 2.87 -4.13
N ILE A 73 -2.00 1.62 -4.49
CA ILE A 73 -1.19 0.86 -5.46
C ILE A 73 -2.13 0.39 -6.56
N GLN A 74 -2.09 1.05 -7.71
CA GLN A 74 -2.88 0.68 -8.88
C GLN A 74 -2.00 0.02 -9.94
N ILE A 75 -2.55 -1.02 -10.56
CA ILE A 75 -1.94 -1.69 -11.71
C ILE A 75 -2.90 -1.63 -12.88
N GLY A 76 -2.56 -0.74 -13.81
CA GLY A 76 -3.26 -0.52 -15.05
C GLY A 76 -2.80 -1.46 -16.16
N GLU A 77 -3.63 -1.57 -17.19
CA GLU A 77 -3.25 -2.24 -18.43
C GLU A 77 -2.37 -1.31 -19.28
N GLY A 78 -1.40 -1.91 -19.97
CA GLY A 78 -0.55 -1.23 -20.94
C GLY A 78 -0.85 -1.70 -22.37
N PRO A 79 -0.05 -1.25 -23.36
CA PRO A 79 -0.18 -1.71 -24.73
C PRO A 79 -0.01 -3.23 -24.82
N THR A 80 -0.80 -3.85 -25.67
CA THR A 80 -0.79 -5.30 -25.85
C THR A 80 -0.23 -5.66 -27.21
N LEU A 81 0.77 -6.53 -27.23
CA LEU A 81 1.41 -6.99 -28.45
C LEU A 81 0.70 -8.25 -28.94
N LYS A 82 0.11 -8.18 -30.14
CA LYS A 82 -0.46 -9.34 -30.85
C LYS A 82 0.70 -10.21 -31.37
N ARG A 83 0.67 -11.50 -31.06
CA ARG A 83 1.62 -12.52 -31.51
C ARG A 83 0.84 -13.75 -31.94
N GLY A 84 1.52 -14.71 -32.53
CA GLY A 84 0.95 -16.03 -32.71
C GLY A 84 2.05 -17.07 -32.79
N ARG A 85 1.63 -18.32 -32.65
CA ARG A 85 2.52 -19.47 -32.77
C ARG A 85 1.99 -20.39 -33.87
N PRO A 86 2.87 -20.92 -34.73
CA PRO A 86 2.48 -21.97 -35.65
C PRO A 86 2.10 -23.23 -34.86
N VAL A 87 1.11 -23.96 -35.36
CA VAL A 87 0.61 -25.22 -34.81
C VAL A 87 0.49 -26.24 -35.95
N GLY A 88 0.24 -27.51 -35.61
CA GLY A 88 0.05 -28.57 -36.60
C GLY A 88 -1.04 -28.28 -37.63
N LYS A 89 -0.94 -28.93 -38.79
CA LYS A 89 -1.86 -28.79 -39.93
C LYS A 89 -1.98 -27.36 -40.47
N GLY A 90 -0.87 -26.59 -40.50
CA GLY A 90 -0.84 -25.22 -41.06
C GLY A 90 -1.65 -24.20 -40.25
N ARG A 91 -2.03 -24.50 -39.01
CA ARG A 91 -2.87 -23.62 -38.19
C ARG A 91 -2.04 -22.56 -37.45
N TRP A 92 -2.62 -21.38 -37.27
CA TRP A 92 -2.01 -20.27 -36.52
C TRP A 92 -2.83 -19.93 -35.28
N HIS A 93 -2.24 -20.07 -34.09
CA HIS A 93 -2.92 -19.73 -32.83
C HIS A 93 -2.41 -18.37 -32.32
N PRO A 94 -3.27 -17.34 -32.23
CA PRO A 94 -2.88 -16.04 -31.70
C PRO A 94 -2.69 -16.10 -30.18
N TYR A 95 -1.72 -15.34 -29.68
CA TYR A 95 -1.59 -15.05 -28.26
C TYR A 95 -1.17 -13.59 -28.05
N VAL A 96 -1.42 -13.06 -26.87
CA VAL A 96 -1.13 -11.66 -26.54
C VAL A 96 -0.04 -11.54 -25.49
N ARG A 97 0.94 -10.67 -25.74
CA ARG A 97 1.89 -10.23 -24.72
C ARG A 97 1.42 -8.89 -24.17
N ARG A 98 0.75 -8.96 -23.01
CA ARG A 98 0.24 -7.80 -22.28
C ARG A 98 1.38 -7.07 -21.57
N MET A 99 1.37 -5.75 -21.62
CA MET A 99 2.15 -4.90 -20.72
C MET A 99 1.26 -4.32 -19.62
N SER A 100 1.89 -3.73 -18.61
CA SER A 100 1.21 -3.11 -17.48
C SER A 100 1.91 -1.83 -17.07
N HIS A 101 1.14 -0.95 -16.42
CA HIS A 101 1.64 0.27 -15.79
C HIS A 101 1.39 0.19 -14.30
N ILE A 102 2.41 0.47 -13.49
CA ILE A 102 2.30 0.54 -12.03
C ILE A 102 2.18 2.00 -11.64
N ARG A 103 1.15 2.34 -10.86
CA ARG A 103 0.98 3.65 -10.24
C ARG A 103 0.98 3.47 -8.72
N ILE A 104 1.91 4.14 -8.06
CA ILE A 104 2.03 4.14 -6.60
C ILE A 104 1.78 5.56 -6.11
N VAL A 105 0.90 5.68 -5.13
CA VAL A 105 0.64 6.93 -4.41
C VAL A 105 1.06 6.70 -2.96
N LEU A 106 2.08 7.43 -2.54
CA LEU A 106 2.51 7.50 -1.16
C LEU A 106 1.91 8.73 -0.49
N GLU A 107 1.55 8.58 0.78
CA GLU A 107 1.09 9.66 1.64
C GLU A 107 2.02 9.76 2.84
N SER A 108 2.46 10.99 3.14
CA SER A 108 3.18 11.29 4.38
C SER A 108 2.18 11.40 5.51
N LYS A 109 2.32 10.57 6.55
CA LYS A 109 1.60 10.75 7.81
C LYS A 109 2.22 11.94 8.53
N GLU A 110 1.56 13.09 8.46
CA GLU A 110 1.68 14.02 9.60
C GLU A 110 1.01 13.34 10.80
N PRO A 111 1.58 13.42 12.01
CA PRO A 111 1.05 12.72 13.16
C PRO A 111 -0.39 13.18 13.38
N LYS A 112 -1.35 12.30 13.09
CA LYS A 112 -2.74 12.47 13.55
C LYS A 112 -2.69 12.38 15.06
N VAL A 113 -2.49 13.54 15.70
CA VAL A 113 -2.46 13.70 17.15
C VAL A 113 -3.68 12.98 17.69
N ILE A 114 -3.41 12.05 18.58
CA ILE A 114 -4.31 11.10 19.22
C ILE A 114 -5.34 11.88 20.07
N LYS A 115 -6.28 12.59 19.41
CA LYS A 115 -7.33 13.39 20.07
C LYS A 115 -8.51 12.54 20.52
N LYS A 116 -8.58 11.26 20.11
CA LYS A 116 -9.69 10.35 20.49
C LYS A 116 -9.46 9.61 21.81
N THR A 117 -8.22 9.30 22.19
CA THR A 117 -7.96 8.48 23.39
C THR A 117 -7.97 9.31 24.68
N ARG A 118 -7.55 10.58 24.65
CA ARG A 118 -7.65 11.49 25.83
C ARG A 118 -9.10 11.80 26.23
N LYS A 119 -10.04 11.88 25.27
CA LYS A 119 -11.46 12.22 25.52
C LYS A 119 -12.26 11.07 26.15
N LYS A 120 -11.83 9.81 26.00
CA LYS A 120 -12.46 8.66 26.65
C LYS A 120 -12.02 8.51 28.10
N ILE A 121 -10.74 8.76 28.40
CA ILE A 121 -10.15 8.64 29.74
C ILE A 121 -10.66 9.75 30.69
N SER A 122 -10.91 10.97 30.19
CA SER A 122 -11.47 12.06 31.00
C SER A 122 -12.97 11.92 31.30
N LYS A 123 -13.73 11.18 30.48
CA LYS A 123 -15.16 10.89 30.72
C LYS A 123 -15.38 9.73 31.70
N THR A 124 -14.41 8.83 31.85
CA THR A 124 -14.50 7.71 32.79
C THR A 124 -14.13 8.15 34.20
N SER A 125 -13.12 9.01 34.35
CA SER A 125 -12.68 9.52 35.67
C SER A 125 -13.64 10.50 36.33
N SER A 126 -14.46 11.25 35.57
CA SER A 126 -15.51 12.11 36.14
C SER A 126 -16.75 11.33 36.61
N LYS A 127 -17.04 10.19 35.98
CA LYS A 127 -18.19 9.33 36.33
C LYS A 127 -17.94 8.46 37.57
N ASP A 128 -16.69 8.12 37.85
CA ASP A 128 -16.30 7.41 39.09
C ASP A 128 -16.20 8.34 40.31
N LYS A 129 -15.87 9.62 40.12
CA LYS A 129 -15.84 10.59 41.22
C LYS A 129 -17.23 11.02 41.69
N SER A 130 -18.24 11.08 40.82
CA SER A 130 -19.62 11.38 41.23
C SER A 130 -20.28 10.23 42.00
N LYS A 131 -19.98 8.97 41.66
CA LYS A 131 -20.51 7.80 42.39
C LYS A 131 -19.92 7.61 43.80
N LYS A 132 -18.73 8.16 44.07
CA LYS A 132 -18.10 8.09 45.41
C LYS A 132 -18.53 9.21 46.35
N GLY A 133 -19.16 10.28 45.84
CA GLY A 133 -19.65 11.42 46.62
C GLY A 133 -21.06 11.25 47.21
N GLU A 134 -21.93 10.47 46.58
CA GLU A 134 -23.31 10.24 47.05
C GLU A 134 -23.44 9.22 48.20
N LYS A 135 -22.37 8.51 48.58
CA LYS A 135 -22.38 7.55 49.69
C LYS A 135 -21.84 8.13 51.01
N ARG A 136 -22.13 9.40 51.30
CA ARG A 136 -22.06 9.91 52.69
C ARG A 136 -23.48 9.89 53.27
N GLY A 137 -23.73 8.99 54.21
CA GLY A 137 -25.01 8.91 54.91
C GLY A 137 -24.85 8.19 56.24
N THR A 138 -24.27 8.89 57.21
CA THR A 138 -24.39 8.60 58.64
C THR A 138 -25.86 8.65 59.05
N LYS A 139 -26.34 7.68 59.84
CA LYS A 139 -27.14 7.93 61.06
C LYS A 139 -27.58 6.64 61.76
N SER A 140 -27.58 6.75 63.10
CA SER A 140 -28.21 5.94 64.16
C SER A 140 -27.35 4.85 64.76
#